data_AF-A0A926IJ97-F1
#
_entry.id   AF-A0A926IJ97-F1
#
_cell.length_a   1.000
_cell.length_b   1.000
_cell.length_c   1.000
_cell.angle_alpha   90.00
_cell.angle_beta   90.00
_cell.angle_gamma   90.00
#
_symmetry.space_group_name_H-M   'P 1'
#
loop_
_entity.id
_entity.type
_entity.pdbx_description
1 polymer ?
#
loop_
_entity_poly.entity_id
_entity_poly.type
_entity_poly.pdbx_seq_one_letter_code
_entity_poly.pdbx_strand_id
1 'polypeptide(L)' 'MMVKDKEYMKNLIEENLLAFVGTRSDTNSKEEHNVEKFFENYFLKLDYFKKHPEYCGLFDIPGD' A
#
# COMPACT_ATOMS: atom_id res chain seq x y z
N MET A 1 18.54 14.25 4.64
CA MET A 1 17.97 12.96 4.18
C MET A 1 18.76 11.87 4.88
N MET A 2 18.14 11.08 5.77
CA MET A 2 18.83 9.89 6.31
C MET A 2 19.03 8.90 5.18
N VAL A 3 20.27 8.48 4.95
CA VAL A 3 20.55 7.37 4.04
C VAL A 3 20.01 6.12 4.72
N LYS A 4 18.90 5.60 4.19
CA LYS A 4 18.34 4.33 4.62
C LYS A 4 19.34 3.24 4.26
N ASP A 5 19.94 2.61 5.26
CA ASP A 5 20.88 1.52 5.01
C ASP A 5 20.16 0.27 4.51
N LYS A 6 20.94 -0.71 4.05
CA LYS A 6 20.45 -1.96 3.49
C LYS A 6 19.55 -2.73 4.47
N GLU A 7 19.89 -2.74 5.75
CA GLU A 7 19.16 -3.51 6.76
C GLU A 7 17.81 -2.86 7.05
N TYR A 8 17.78 -1.53 7.17
CA TYR A 8 16.54 -0.77 7.25
C TYR A 8 15.61 -1.09 6.07
N MET A 9 16.15 -1.07 4.83
CA MET A 9 15.34 -1.31 3.63
C MET A 9 14.81 -2.74 3.59
N LYS A 10 15.62 -3.72 3.96
CA LYS A 10 15.21 -5.13 4.05
C LYS A 10 14.04 -5.29 5.03
N ASN A 11 14.17 -4.76 6.24
CA ASN A 11 13.12 -4.85 7.27
C ASN A 11 11.83 -4.15 6.83
N LEU A 12 11.94 -2.98 6.19
CA LEU A 12 10.78 -2.27 5.66
C LEU A 12 10.08 -3.08 4.56
N ILE A 13 10.84 -3.71 3.65
CA ILE A 13 10.26 -4.56 2.60
C ILE A 13 9.55 -5.76 3.22
N GLU A 14 10.19 -6.43 4.18
CA GLU A 14 9.64 -7.60 4.86
C GLU A 14 8.35 -7.26 5.63
N GLU A 15 8.34 -6.16 6.38
CA GLU A 15 7.14 -5.70 7.10
C GLU A 15 5.97 -5.46 6.15
N ASN A 16 6.22 -4.78 5.02
CA ASN A 16 5.17 -4.48 4.06
C ASN A 16 4.66 -5.74 3.34
N LEU A 17 5.55 -6.67 2.99
CA LEU A 17 5.17 -7.95 2.37
C LEU A 17 4.35 -8.81 3.33
N LEU A 18 4.78 -8.93 4.59
CA LEU A 18 4.05 -9.72 5.59
C LEU A 18 2.68 -9.12 5.90
N ALA A 19 2.57 -7.80 6.00
CA ALA A 19 1.30 -7.12 6.18
C ALA A 19 0.36 -7.31 4.98
N PHE A 20 0.90 -7.27 3.75
CA PHE A 20 0.12 -7.53 2.54
C PHE A 20 -0.40 -8.97 2.50
N VAL A 21 0.48 -9.96 2.65
CA VAL A 21 0.12 -11.39 2.64
C VAL A 21 -0.84 -11.74 3.78
N GLY A 22 -0.72 -11.09 4.93
CA GLY A 22 -1.63 -11.26 6.06
C GLY A 22 -2.99 -10.60 5.88
N THR A 23 -3.18 -9.76 4.86
CA THR A 23 -4.46 -9.11 4.58
C THR A 23 -5.40 -10.12 3.92
N ARG A 24 -6.42 -10.55 4.67
CA ARG A 24 -7.47 -11.41 4.12
C ARG A 24 -8.27 -10.65 3.08
N SER A 25 -8.21 -11.11 1.83
CA SER A 25 -8.88 -10.53 0.67
C SER A 25 -9.39 -11.62 -0.27
N ASP A 26 -10.19 -12.53 0.26
CA ASP A 26 -10.74 -13.64 -0.53
C ASP A 26 -11.72 -13.09 -1.60
N THR A 27 -11.63 -13.58 -2.84
CA THR A 27 -12.53 -13.16 -3.93
C THR A 27 -13.99 -13.50 -3.63
N ASN A 28 -14.91 -12.61 -4.01
CA ASN A 28 -16.36 -12.73 -3.80
C ASN A 28 -16.73 -12.94 -2.32
N SER A 29 -15.99 -12.28 -1.44
CA SER A 29 -16.23 -12.26 0.00
C SER A 29 -16.39 -10.83 0.50
N LYS A 30 -16.89 -10.67 1.72
CA LYS A 30 -16.97 -9.35 2.36
C LYS A 30 -15.57 -8.77 2.65
N GLU A 31 -14.54 -9.59 2.59
CA GLU A 31 -13.15 -9.25 2.83
C GLU A 31 -12.40 -8.81 1.56
N GLU A 32 -12.95 -8.99 0.36
CA GLU A 32 -12.28 -8.71 -0.92
C GLU A 32 -11.66 -7.31 -0.97
N HIS A 33 -12.43 -6.29 -0.54
CA HIS A 33 -11.99 -4.89 -0.52
C HIS A 33 -11.03 -4.54 0.63
N ASN A 34 -10.64 -5.48 1.50
CA ASN A 34 -9.61 -5.22 2.51
C ASN A 34 -8.26 -4.89 1.87
N VAL A 35 -8.00 -5.40 0.67
CA VAL A 35 -6.78 -5.12 -0.08
C VAL A 35 -6.64 -3.64 -0.44
N GLU A 36 -7.75 -2.96 -0.73
CA GLU A 36 -7.77 -1.53 -1.04
C GLU A 36 -7.32 -0.72 0.19
N LYS A 37 -7.90 -1.03 1.36
CA LYS A 37 -7.50 -0.40 2.64
C LYS A 37 -6.03 -0.63 2.96
N PHE A 38 -5.47 -1.79 2.63
CA PHE A 38 -4.04 -2.03 2.80
C PHE A 38 -3.22 -1.05 1.97
N PHE A 39 -3.52 -0.93 0.67
CA PHE A 39 -2.77 -0.05 -0.23
C PHE A 39 -2.95 1.43 0.10
N GLU A 40 -4.15 1.88 0.43
CA GLU A 40 -4.41 3.25 0.90
C GLU A 40 -3.52 3.59 2.11
N ASN A 41 -3.52 2.74 3.13
CA ASN A 41 -2.71 2.94 4.33
C ASN A 41 -1.21 2.86 4.03
N TYR A 42 -0.79 1.97 3.12
CA TYR A 42 0.61 1.88 2.69
C TYR A 42 1.07 3.16 2.00
N PHE A 43 0.31 3.67 1.03
CA PHE A 43 0.67 4.87 0.28
C PHE A 43 0.70 6.11 1.17
N LEU A 44 -0.22 6.24 2.13
CA LEU A 44 -0.21 7.35 3.11
C LEU A 44 1.06 7.41 3.99
N LYS A 45 1.87 6.33 4.06
CA LYS A 45 3.18 6.38 4.73
C LYS A 45 4.23 7.15 3.91
N LEU A 46 4.06 7.23 2.58
CA LEU A 46 5.00 7.87 1.67
C LEU A 46 4.72 9.37 1.57
N ASP A 47 5.78 10.18 1.62
CA ASP A 47 5.65 11.64 1.71
C ASP A 47 4.99 12.29 0.49
N TYR A 48 5.06 11.64 -0.68
CA TYR A 48 4.35 12.09 -1.88
C TYR A 48 2.84 12.03 -1.70
N PHE A 49 2.31 10.87 -1.32
CA PHE A 49 0.87 10.64 -1.18
C PHE A 49 0.26 11.32 0.04
N LYS A 50 1.05 11.64 1.07
CA LYS A 50 0.59 12.56 2.13
C LYS A 50 0.21 13.95 1.62
N LYS A 51 0.88 14.41 0.55
CA LYS A 51 0.63 15.71 -0.08
C LYS A 51 -0.35 15.63 -1.25
N HIS A 52 -0.51 14.43 -1.82
CA HIS A 52 -1.36 14.14 -2.96
C HIS A 52 -2.25 12.91 -2.68
N PRO A 53 -3.13 12.97 -1.67
CA PRO A 53 -4.01 11.85 -1.32
C PRO A 53 -4.98 11.49 -2.46
N GLU A 54 -5.30 12.43 -3.35
CA GLU A 54 -6.12 12.21 -4.54
C GLU A 54 -5.50 11.25 -5.57
N TYR A 55 -4.19 11.00 -5.47
CA TYR A 55 -3.49 10.03 -6.32
C TYR A 55 -3.31 8.67 -5.62
N CYS A 56 -3.80 8.49 -4.39
CA CYS A 56 -3.89 7.17 -3.78
C CYS A 56 -5.03 6.38 -4.43
N GLY A 57 -4.73 5.22 -4.99
CA GLY A 57 -5.74 4.27 -5.45
C GLY A 57 -5.73 4.07 -6.96
N LEU A 58 -6.92 3.83 -7.51
CA LEU A 58 -7.09 3.48 -8.92
C LEU A 58 -6.81 4.69 -9.81
N PHE A 59 -6.07 4.46 -10.88
CA PHE A 59 -5.93 5.42 -11.96
C PHE A 59 -7.14 5.28 -12.87
N ASP A 60 -7.89 6.37 -13.07
CA ASP A 60 -9.00 6.39 -14.02
C ASP A 60 -8.47 6.03 -15.41
N ILE A 61 -8.97 4.93 -15.97
CA ILE A 61 -8.70 4.55 -17.36
C ILE A 61 -9.81 5.19 -18.20
N PRO A 62 -9.51 6.16 -19.08
CA PRO A 62 -10.55 6.83 -19.85
C PRO A 62 -11.36 5.83 -20.69
N GLY A 63 -12.65 5.70 -20.38
CA GLY A 63 -13.59 4.87 -21.14
C GLY A 63 -13.86 3.47 -20.57
N ASP A 64 -13.28 3.13 -19.42
CA ASP A 64 -13.71 2.02 -18.55
C ASP A 64 -14.82 2.53 -17.60
#